data_AF-A0A8S4MV74-F1
#
_entry.id   AF-A0A8S4MV74-F1
#
_cell.length_a   1.000
_cell.length_b   1.000
_cell.length_c   1.000
_cell.angle_alpha   90.00
_cell.angle_beta   90.00
_cell.angle_gamma   90.00
#
_symmetry.space_group_name_H-M   'P 1'
#
loop_
_entity.id
_entity.type
_entity.pdbx_description
1 polymer ?
#
loop_
_entity_poly.entity_id
_entity_poly.type
_entity_poly.pdbx_seq_one_letter_code
_entity_poly.pdbx_strand_id
1 'polypeptide(L)'
;DKNCTGRADGYYPDIETGCTTYYLCSNGNFATRQFCPDGLVFNVNNGVCDWPYNVCPPCGTGENVGLCPTDPNPCNCTNATPGTVCYSDCQVLVICAENGESNTLVCEAGTVVDSTT
;
A
#
# COMPACT_ATOMS: atom_id res chain seq x y z
N ASP A 1 -6.89 -7.62 20.16
CA ASP A 1 -7.48 -6.33 19.77
C ASP A 1 -6.56 -5.65 18.76
N LYS A 2 -7.08 -4.97 17.75
CA LYS A 2 -6.25 -4.30 16.73
C LYS A 2 -6.10 -2.83 17.07
N ASN A 3 -4.86 -2.33 17.06
CA ASN A 3 -4.58 -0.96 17.44
C ASN A 3 -4.81 0.00 16.25
N CYS A 4 -5.87 0.80 16.35
CA CYS A 4 -6.23 1.85 15.40
C CYS A 4 -5.79 3.26 15.84
N THR A 5 -5.12 3.39 16.98
CA THR A 5 -4.65 4.70 17.48
C THR A 5 -3.67 5.31 16.49
N GLY A 6 -3.97 6.53 16.02
CA GLY A 6 -3.13 7.24 15.04
C GLY A 6 -3.23 6.72 13.60
N ARG A 7 -4.14 5.77 13.32
CA ARG A 7 -4.46 5.34 11.95
C ARG A 7 -5.59 6.20 11.38
N ALA A 8 -5.55 6.41 10.08
CA ALA A 8 -6.68 6.97 9.35
C ALA A 8 -7.88 6.00 9.36
N ASP A 9 -9.05 6.52 9.04
CA ASP A 9 -10.23 5.68 8.84
C ASP A 9 -10.06 4.87 7.55
N GLY A 10 -10.29 3.56 7.63
CA GLY A 10 -10.09 2.67 6.48
C GLY A 10 -9.91 1.20 6.84
N TYR A 11 -9.78 0.39 5.80
CA TYR A 11 -9.53 -1.04 5.90
C TYR A 11 -8.03 -1.34 5.94
N TYR A 12 -7.64 -2.22 6.84
CA TYR A 12 -6.25 -2.60 7.08
C TYR A 12 -6.08 -4.11 7.03
N PRO A 13 -5.03 -4.63 6.39
CA PRO A 13 -4.73 -6.06 6.41
C PRO A 13 -4.30 -6.51 7.81
N ASP A 14 -4.68 -7.72 8.19
CA ASP A 14 -4.22 -8.37 9.41
C ASP A 14 -2.99 -9.26 9.13
N ILE A 15 -1.80 -8.68 9.32
CA ILE A 15 -0.52 -9.36 9.09
C ILE A 15 -0.34 -10.61 9.97
N GLU A 16 -0.92 -10.65 11.17
CA GLU A 16 -0.83 -11.82 12.07
C GLU A 16 -1.53 -13.05 11.48
N THR A 17 -2.51 -12.83 10.61
CA THR A 17 -3.23 -13.87 9.88
C THR A 17 -2.69 -14.13 8.48
N GLY A 18 -1.53 -13.57 8.14
CA GLY A 18 -1.02 -13.58 6.77
C GLY A 18 -1.95 -12.86 5.79
N CYS A 19 -2.62 -11.80 6.25
CA CYS A 19 -3.57 -10.99 5.48
C CYS A 19 -4.81 -11.73 4.96
N THR A 20 -5.08 -12.94 5.46
CA THR A 20 -6.34 -13.67 5.20
C THR A 20 -7.55 -13.06 5.91
N THR A 21 -7.30 -12.13 6.85
CA THR A 21 -8.32 -11.26 7.43
C THR A 21 -7.93 -9.80 7.29
N TYR A 22 -8.93 -8.93 7.34
CA TYR A 22 -8.76 -7.48 7.37
C TYR A 22 -9.71 -6.86 8.36
N TYR A 23 -9.42 -5.64 8.80
CA TYR A 23 -10.20 -4.93 9.79
C TYR A 23 -10.44 -3.47 9.40
N LEU A 24 -11.53 -2.91 9.90
CA LEU A 24 -11.87 -1.51 9.73
C LEU A 24 -11.42 -0.73 10.97
N CYS A 25 -10.62 0.30 10.76
CA CYS A 25 -10.43 1.37 11.74
C CYS A 25 -11.40 2.50 11.43
N SER A 26 -12.08 3.02 12.46
CA SER A 26 -12.84 4.26 12.35
C SER A 26 -12.75 5.07 13.64
N ASN A 27 -12.51 6.38 13.50
CA ASN A 27 -12.32 7.34 14.58
C ASN A 27 -11.28 6.84 15.61
N GLY A 28 -10.17 6.26 15.12
CA GLY A 28 -9.09 5.72 15.93
C GLY A 28 -9.42 4.39 16.66
N ASN A 29 -10.57 3.77 16.39
CA ASN A 29 -11.02 2.54 17.04
C ASN A 29 -11.17 1.37 16.06
N PHE A 30 -10.95 0.15 16.54
CA PHE A 30 -11.30 -1.06 15.80
C PHE A 30 -12.81 -1.20 15.72
N ALA A 31 -13.35 -1.25 14.50
CA ALA A 31 -14.79 -1.36 14.27
C ALA A 31 -15.24 -2.80 13.98
N THR A 32 -14.59 -3.47 13.02
CA THR A 32 -14.94 -4.84 12.63
C THR A 32 -13.78 -5.57 11.99
N ARG A 33 -13.87 -6.90 11.91
CA ARG A 33 -12.95 -7.79 11.18
C ARG A 33 -13.75 -8.64 10.21
N GLN A 34 -13.17 -8.88 9.03
CA GLN A 34 -13.71 -9.75 8.00
C GLN A 34 -12.67 -10.74 7.50
N PHE A 35 -13.14 -11.86 6.96
CA PHE A 35 -12.30 -12.90 6.36
C PHE A 35 -12.30 -12.76 4.84
N CYS A 36 -11.13 -12.94 4.24
CA CYS A 36 -11.05 -13.18 2.82
C CYS A 36 -11.50 -14.61 2.48
N PRO A 37 -12.07 -14.83 1.28
CA PRO A 37 -12.27 -16.18 0.77
C PRO A 37 -10.96 -16.99 0.76
N ASP A 38 -11.09 -18.31 0.83
CA ASP A 38 -9.95 -19.22 0.91
C ASP A 38 -8.94 -18.97 -0.23
N GLY A 39 -7.67 -18.81 0.15
CA GLY A 39 -6.56 -18.57 -0.78
C GLY A 39 -6.37 -17.12 -1.22
N LEU A 40 -7.23 -16.20 -0.79
CA LEU A 40 -7.10 -14.77 -1.08
C LEU A 40 -6.54 -14.00 0.13
N VAL A 41 -5.91 -12.86 -0.17
CA VAL A 41 -5.35 -11.92 0.81
C VAL A 41 -5.91 -10.53 0.58
N PHE A 42 -6.01 -9.73 1.64
CA PHE A 42 -6.55 -8.39 1.53
C PHE A 42 -5.61 -7.46 0.75
N ASN A 43 -6.08 -6.96 -0.39
CA ASN A 43 -5.44 -5.94 -1.20
C ASN A 43 -5.92 -4.57 -0.72
N VAL A 44 -5.10 -3.89 0.09
CA VAL A 44 -5.43 -2.56 0.62
C VAL A 44 -5.58 -1.50 -0.48
N ASN A 45 -4.89 -1.66 -1.61
CA ASN A 45 -4.95 -0.70 -2.72
C ASN A 45 -6.32 -0.72 -3.41
N ASN A 46 -6.90 -1.92 -3.53
CA ASN A 46 -8.20 -2.12 -4.18
C ASN A 46 -9.36 -2.22 -3.17
N GLY A 47 -9.07 -2.28 -1.87
CA GLY A 47 -10.06 -2.48 -0.81
C GLY A 47 -10.80 -3.82 -0.88
N VAL A 48 -10.22 -4.83 -1.54
CA VAL A 48 -10.84 -6.15 -1.78
C VAL A 48 -9.87 -7.28 -1.47
N CYS A 49 -10.41 -8.48 -1.30
CA CYS A 49 -9.57 -9.69 -1.27
C CYS A 49 -9.17 -10.07 -2.70
N ASP A 50 -7.89 -10.29 -2.90
CA ASP A 50 -7.31 -10.58 -4.21
C ASP A 50 -6.30 -11.73 -4.09
N TRP A 51 -5.86 -12.24 -5.23
CA TRP A 51 -4.86 -13.28 -5.27
C TRP A 51 -3.51 -12.75 -4.78
N PRO A 52 -2.72 -13.53 -4.03
CA PRO A 52 -1.43 -13.08 -3.52
C PRO A 52 -0.48 -12.51 -4.59
N TYR A 53 -0.52 -13.02 -5.82
CA TYR A 53 0.31 -12.50 -6.92
C TYR A 53 -0.13 -11.12 -7.43
N ASN A 54 -1.34 -10.66 -7.09
CA ASN A 54 -1.85 -9.31 -7.36
C ASN A 54 -1.69 -8.37 -6.15
N VAL A 55 -1.08 -8.82 -5.05
CA VAL A 55 -0.91 -8.04 -3.82
C VAL A 55 0.57 -7.99 -3.45
N CYS A 56 1.07 -6.80 -3.15
CA CYS A 56 2.47 -6.66 -2.79
C CYS A 56 2.79 -7.27 -1.42
N PRO A 57 4.07 -7.61 -1.17
CA PRO A 57 4.55 -7.91 0.17
C PRO A 57 4.20 -6.78 1.16
N PRO A 58 3.90 -7.08 2.43
CA PRO A 58 4.04 -8.38 3.09
C PRO A 58 2.85 -9.35 2.90
N CYS A 59 1.76 -8.93 2.24
CA CYS A 59 0.55 -9.74 2.13
C CYS A 59 0.54 -10.71 0.95
N GLY A 60 1.25 -10.39 -0.13
CA GLY A 60 1.34 -11.24 -1.31
C GLY A 60 2.72 -11.23 -1.95
N THR A 61 2.83 -11.79 -3.15
CA THR A 61 4.08 -11.91 -3.91
C THR A 61 4.24 -10.78 -4.92
N GLY A 62 3.15 -10.12 -5.32
CA GLY A 62 3.21 -8.95 -6.19
C GLY A 62 3.70 -9.22 -7.63
N GLU A 63 3.71 -10.47 -8.08
CA GLU A 63 4.25 -10.86 -9.39
C GLU A 63 3.58 -10.15 -10.57
N ASN A 64 2.27 -9.87 -10.47
CA ASN A 64 1.51 -9.16 -11.49
C ASN A 64 1.40 -7.66 -11.22
N VAL A 65 1.96 -7.19 -10.10
CA VAL A 65 2.00 -5.77 -9.74
C VAL A 65 3.38 -5.27 -10.13
N GLY A 66 3.50 -4.72 -11.35
CA GLY A 66 4.77 -4.30 -11.94
C GLY A 66 5.60 -3.30 -11.12
N LEU A 67 5.04 -2.74 -10.04
CA LEU A 67 5.71 -1.85 -9.09
C LEU A 67 5.25 -2.18 -7.65
N CYS A 68 5.77 -3.25 -7.06
CA CYS A 68 5.67 -3.42 -5.61
C CYS A 68 6.73 -2.57 -4.90
N PRO A 69 6.39 -1.91 -3.77
CA PRO A 69 7.37 -1.23 -2.94
C PRO A 69 8.23 -2.27 -2.22
N THR A 70 9.19 -2.86 -2.94
CA THR A 70 10.16 -3.83 -2.39
C THR A 70 11.40 -3.15 -1.85
N ASP A 71 11.50 -1.82 -1.94
CA ASP A 71 12.68 -1.12 -1.50
C ASP A 71 12.52 -0.68 -0.02
N PRO A 72 13.36 -1.17 0.91
CA PRO A 72 13.40 -0.67 2.30
C PRO A 72 13.77 0.81 2.38
N ASN A 73 14.13 1.45 1.27
CA ASN A 73 14.22 2.89 1.13
C ASN A 73 13.35 3.37 -0.05
N PRO A 74 12.05 3.60 0.17
CA PRO A 74 11.09 3.79 -0.92
C PRO A 74 11.27 5.12 -1.68
N CYS A 75 12.31 5.93 -1.42
CA CYS A 75 12.49 7.24 -2.05
C CYS A 75 13.95 7.68 -2.22
N ASN A 76 14.91 6.77 -2.40
CA ASN A 76 16.29 7.23 -2.63
C ASN A 76 16.56 7.53 -4.11
N CYS A 77 16.30 8.77 -4.53
CA CYS A 77 16.55 9.23 -5.89
C CYS A 77 18.04 9.34 -6.27
N THR A 78 18.98 9.13 -5.34
CA THR A 78 20.43 9.22 -5.66
C THR A 78 20.93 8.13 -6.60
N ASN A 79 20.25 6.98 -6.67
CA ASN A 79 20.59 5.87 -7.57
C ASN A 79 19.45 5.52 -8.54
N ALA A 80 18.37 6.29 -8.53
CA ALA A 80 17.23 6.06 -9.40
C ALA A 80 17.46 6.69 -10.78
N THR A 81 16.98 6.04 -11.83
CA THR A 81 16.89 6.68 -13.14
C THR A 81 15.91 7.87 -13.09
N PRO A 82 16.18 8.98 -13.79
CA PRO A 82 15.22 10.07 -13.87
C PRO A 82 13.87 9.58 -14.40
N GLY A 83 12.76 10.00 -13.76
CA GLY A 83 11.41 9.52 -14.06
C GLY A 83 11.02 8.21 -13.37
N THR A 84 11.89 7.63 -12.54
CA THR A 84 11.51 6.52 -11.67
C THR A 84 10.47 7.00 -10.67
N VAL A 85 9.44 6.18 -10.48
CA VAL A 85 8.32 6.40 -9.58
C VAL A 85 8.43 5.44 -8.41
N CYS A 86 8.39 5.98 -7.19
CA CYS A 86 8.45 5.18 -5.96
C CYS A 86 7.27 5.50 -5.04
N TYR A 87 6.72 4.50 -4.35
CA TYR A 87 5.58 4.67 -3.44
C TYR A 87 6.07 4.57 -1.99
N SER A 88 5.98 5.64 -1.20
CA SER A 88 6.41 5.61 0.21
C SER A 88 5.35 5.08 1.19
N ASP A 89 4.13 4.98 0.72
CA ASP A 89 2.92 4.60 1.42
C ASP A 89 1.79 4.88 0.41
N CYS A 90 0.70 4.12 0.42
CA CYS A 90 -0.33 4.11 -0.65
C CYS A 90 -1.02 5.46 -0.97
N GLN A 91 -0.58 6.55 -0.35
CA GLN A 91 -1.04 7.93 -0.52
C GLN A 91 0.03 8.85 -1.11
N VAL A 92 1.24 8.34 -1.38
CA VAL A 92 2.38 9.18 -1.71
C VAL A 92 3.15 8.61 -2.90
N LEU A 93 3.17 9.39 -3.98
CA LEU A 93 3.99 9.18 -5.16
C LEU A 93 5.27 9.99 -5.02
N VAL A 94 6.42 9.37 -5.25
CA VAL A 94 7.70 10.07 -5.36
C VAL A 94 8.22 9.96 -6.78
N ILE A 95 8.45 11.12 -7.41
CA ILE A 95 9.02 11.25 -8.75
C ILE A 95 10.47 11.71 -8.60
N CYS A 96 11.41 10.95 -9.13
CA CYS A 96 12.83 11.32 -9.12
C CYS A 96 13.19 12.25 -10.28
N ALA A 97 13.82 13.38 -9.95
CA ALA A 97 14.36 14.34 -10.90
C ALA A 97 15.82 14.03 -11.27
N GLU A 98 16.30 14.60 -12.38
CA GLU A 98 17.65 14.36 -12.93
C GLU A 98 18.78 14.79 -11.98
N ASN A 99 18.51 15.71 -11.06
CA ASN A 99 19.46 16.22 -10.07
C ASN A 99 19.51 15.41 -8.77
N GLY A 100 18.77 14.29 -8.69
CA GLY A 100 18.68 13.47 -7.48
C GLY A 100 17.71 14.01 -6.43
N GLU A 101 16.97 15.07 -6.74
CA GLU A 101 15.85 15.54 -5.92
C GLU A 101 14.58 14.73 -6.19
N SER A 102 13.66 14.74 -5.24
CA SER A 102 12.37 14.07 -5.33
C SER A 102 11.23 15.08 -5.28
N ASN A 103 10.18 14.82 -6.07
CA ASN A 103 8.88 15.47 -5.92
C ASN A 103 7.88 14.49 -5.34
N THR A 104 7.14 14.94 -4.33
CA THR A 104 6.18 14.12 -3.61
C THR A 104 4.76 14.56 -3.98
N LEU A 105 3.99 13.67 -4.60
CA LEU A 105 2.56 13.83 -4.82
C LEU A 105 1.81 13.10 -3.72
N VAL A 106 1.08 13.85 -2.89
CA VAL A 106 0.24 13.27 -1.84
C VAL A 106 -1.20 13.23 -2.33
N CYS A 107 -1.81 12.05 -2.32
CA CYS A 107 -3.23 11.85 -2.56
C CYS A 107 -4.08 12.52 -1.48
N GLU A 108 -5.15 13.18 -1.90
CA GLU A 108 -6.24 13.53 -0.98
C GLU A 108 -6.91 12.24 -0.47
N ALA A 109 -7.50 12.32 0.73
CA ALA A 109 -8.12 11.16 1.39
C ALA A 109 -9.14 10.47 0.47
N GLY A 110 -8.90 9.19 0.16
CA GLY A 110 -9.77 8.38 -0.69
C GLY A 110 -9.42 8.37 -2.18
N THR A 111 -8.30 8.99 -2.59
CA THR A 111 -7.80 8.93 -3.98
C THR A 111 -6.58 8.03 -4.11
N VAL A 112 -6.46 7.38 -5.27
CA VAL A 112 -5.27 6.59 -5.65
C VAL A 112 -4.56 7.30 -6.79
N VAL A 113 -3.22 7.25 -6.81
CA VAL A 113 -2.45 7.82 -7.91
C VAL A 113 -2.57 6.92 -9.13
N ASP A 114 -3.06 7.50 -10.23
CA ASP A 114 -3.02 6.87 -11.55
C ASP A 114 -1.60 7.04 -12.13
N SER A 115 -0.95 5.93 -12.48
CA SER A 115 0.43 5.89 -12.99
C SER A 115 0.51 5.97 -14.51
N THR A 116 -0.60 6.27 -15.20
CA THR A 116 -0.68 6.27 -16.67
C THR A 116 -0.44 7.62 -17.35
N THR A 117 0.00 8.66 -16.61
CA THR A 117 0.27 10.01 -17.15
C THR A 117 1.73 10.41 -17.08
#